data_AF-A0A8B6HE38-F1
#
_entry.id   AF-A0A8B6HE38-F1
#
_cell.length_a   1.000
_cell.length_b   1.000
_cell.length_c   1.000
_cell.angle_alpha   90.00
_cell.angle_beta   90.00
_cell.angle_gamma   90.00
#
_symmetry.space_group_name_H-M   'P 1'
#
loop_
_entity.id
_entity.type
_entity.pdbx_description
1 polymer ?
#
loop_
_entity_poly.entity_id
_entity_poly.type
_entity_poly.pdbx_seq_one_letter_code
_entity_poly.pdbx_strand_id
1 'polypeptide(L)'
;MCSCRRTVKLSEYWCRDCKKGLCGQCRERHDLSRVNHTTILFEEFNEIAQYVDDSTDFCNKHCRKYLRFCSLHEQFCCKQCLVENHKDCTQVIHIDEILKNIKMSAAFQEINGSIEDVSENIKRICKDREATMETQIKNTKSIMNQVKETRTKINAHLDEIQNILLRELKEITDKVGRRTQELNNKLDKLKNKLTKCQTCLNKVNKDGTELQTFLTMKRIEKEINHADSTIHCLIEDGQLDKVDFKTEIQSELNKIILNVDSFGCMINDDIHSDIPLVNRKMMQAQIVIPLAPKRSIDNITLNLQKTIKTSVETVEGCILLPNCKVVLSCFQQGILTFLSENGETDFNLSMKPRPYGMTSIDNNTIAVSADGCSPNVISV
;
A
#
# COMPACT_ATOMS: atom_id res chain seq x y z
N MET A 1 -10.14 -13.27 51.15
CA MET A 1 -10.06 -13.58 52.60
C MET A 1 -11.47 -13.81 53.11
N CYS A 2 -11.75 -15.00 53.66
CA CYS A 2 -13.09 -15.37 54.10
C CYS A 2 -13.63 -14.41 55.18
N SER A 3 -14.86 -13.90 55.00
CA SER A 3 -15.41 -12.82 55.84
C SER A 3 -16.22 -13.30 57.05
N CYS A 4 -16.52 -14.61 57.18
CA CYS A 4 -17.48 -15.13 58.17
C CYS A 4 -16.86 -15.60 59.48
N ARG A 5 -15.56 -15.89 59.49
CA ARG A 5 -14.77 -16.18 60.69
C ARG A 5 -13.45 -15.47 60.45
N ARG A 6 -12.88 -14.80 61.45
CA ARG A 6 -11.57 -14.12 61.36
C ARG A 6 -10.42 -15.14 61.16
N THR A 7 -10.52 -15.98 60.15
CA THR A 7 -9.60 -17.02 59.76
C THR A 7 -8.98 -16.60 58.43
N VAL A 8 -7.67 -16.81 58.28
CA VAL A 8 -6.89 -16.39 57.10
C VAL A 8 -7.14 -17.31 55.89
N LYS A 9 -8.30 -17.98 55.81
CA LYS A 9 -8.62 -18.88 54.70
C LYS A 9 -8.99 -18.07 53.46
N LEU A 10 -8.51 -18.51 52.31
CA LEU A 10 -8.86 -17.93 51.01
C LEU A 10 -10.37 -18.05 50.76
N SER A 11 -10.90 -17.05 50.06
CA SER A 11 -12.29 -17.05 49.61
C SER A 11 -12.33 -17.80 48.30
N GLU A 12 -13.08 -18.89 48.26
CA GLU A 12 -13.30 -19.71 47.06
C GLU A 12 -14.64 -19.35 46.40
N TYR A 13 -15.52 -18.68 47.15
CA TYR A 13 -16.86 -18.31 46.71
C TYR A 13 -17.17 -16.86 47.06
N TRP A 14 -18.03 -16.23 46.27
CA TRP A 14 -18.58 -14.90 46.52
C TRP A 14 -20.10 -14.98 46.62
N CYS A 15 -20.67 -14.49 47.73
CA CYS A 15 -22.11 -14.33 47.83
C CYS A 15 -22.52 -12.95 47.29
N ARG A 16 -23.35 -12.93 46.24
CA ARG A 16 -23.80 -11.70 45.57
C ARG A 16 -24.63 -10.82 46.51
N ASP A 17 -25.48 -11.44 47.31
CA ASP A 17 -26.41 -10.75 48.21
C ASP A 17 -25.71 -10.18 49.46
N CYS A 18 -24.79 -10.96 50.04
CA CYS A 18 -24.02 -10.54 51.22
C CYS A 18 -22.85 -9.62 50.87
N LYS A 19 -22.44 -9.58 49.59
CA LYS A 19 -21.22 -8.92 49.10
C LYS A 19 -19.98 -9.32 49.90
N LYS A 20 -19.82 -10.64 50.13
CA LYS A 20 -18.75 -11.21 50.98
C LYS A 20 -18.15 -12.46 50.37
N GLY A 21 -16.83 -12.62 50.56
CA GLY A 21 -16.09 -13.82 50.19
C GLY A 21 -16.22 -14.92 51.25
N LEU A 22 -16.48 -16.15 50.81
CA LEU A 22 -16.68 -17.34 51.62
C LEU A 22 -15.65 -18.42 51.23
N CYS A 23 -15.16 -19.19 52.19
CA CYS A 23 -14.49 -20.48 51.91
C CYS A 23 -15.53 -21.61 51.84
N GLY A 24 -15.18 -22.80 51.31
CA GLY A 24 -16.12 -23.91 51.15
C GLY A 24 -16.98 -24.23 52.39
N GLN A 25 -16.37 -24.32 53.58
CA GLN A 25 -17.10 -24.58 54.83
C GLN A 25 -18.05 -23.44 55.23
N CYS A 26 -17.70 -22.20 54.91
CA CYS A 26 -18.57 -21.05 55.19
C CYS A 26 -19.70 -20.93 54.18
N ARG A 27 -19.49 -21.38 52.93
CA ARG A 27 -20.54 -21.51 51.92
C ARG A 27 -21.62 -22.50 52.37
N GLU A 28 -21.24 -23.72 52.72
CA GLU A 28 -22.21 -24.76 53.12
C GLU A 28 -23.12 -24.28 54.26
N ARG A 29 -22.53 -23.67 55.30
CA ARG A 29 -23.31 -23.10 56.40
C ARG A 29 -24.12 -21.88 56.00
N HIS A 30 -23.59 -21.06 55.10
CA HIS A 30 -24.29 -19.89 54.57
C HIS A 30 -25.53 -20.32 53.79
N ASP A 31 -25.42 -21.31 52.93
CA ASP A 31 -26.52 -21.84 52.12
C ASP A 31 -27.61 -22.47 53.00
N LEU A 32 -27.24 -23.12 54.10
CA LEU A 32 -28.18 -23.64 55.11
C LEU A 32 -28.89 -22.56 55.92
N SER A 33 -28.29 -21.39 56.11
CA SER A 33 -28.81 -20.32 56.99
C SER A 33 -29.43 -19.14 56.24
N ARG A 34 -29.14 -18.99 54.94
CA ARG A 34 -29.58 -17.89 54.07
C ARG A 34 -30.19 -18.48 52.81
N VAL A 35 -31.36 -19.08 52.98
CA VAL A 35 -32.18 -19.58 51.87
C VAL A 35 -32.43 -18.43 50.89
N ASN A 36 -32.14 -18.65 49.60
CA ASN A 36 -32.23 -17.70 48.48
C ASN A 36 -31.04 -16.77 48.23
N HIS A 37 -29.92 -16.90 48.94
CA HIS A 37 -28.71 -16.20 48.52
C HIS A 37 -28.02 -16.91 47.35
N THR A 38 -27.48 -16.16 46.41
CA THR A 38 -26.72 -16.69 45.26
C THR A 38 -25.22 -16.62 45.54
N THR A 39 -24.59 -17.79 45.60
CA THR A 39 -23.12 -17.92 45.70
C THR A 39 -22.54 -18.34 44.36
N ILE A 40 -21.51 -17.64 43.90
CA ILE A 40 -20.73 -17.99 42.70
C ILE A 40 -19.28 -18.30 43.09
N LEU A 41 -18.53 -18.94 42.20
CA LEU A 41 -17.10 -19.12 42.40
C LEU A 41 -16.40 -17.76 42.40
N PHE A 42 -15.30 -17.65 43.15
CA PHE A 42 -14.56 -16.40 43.24
C PHE A 42 -13.88 -16.04 41.91
N GLU A 43 -13.48 -17.04 41.11
CA GLU A 43 -12.98 -16.87 39.75
C GLU A 43 -14.05 -16.28 38.82
N GLU A 44 -15.27 -16.84 38.84
CA GLU A 44 -16.43 -16.31 38.09
C GLU A 44 -16.76 -14.87 38.52
N PHE A 45 -16.63 -14.57 39.81
CA PHE A 45 -16.79 -13.20 40.30
C PHE A 45 -15.72 -12.26 39.71
N ASN A 46 -14.46 -12.65 39.66
CA ASN A 46 -13.39 -11.83 39.10
C ASN A 46 -13.60 -11.59 37.59
N GLU A 47 -14.05 -12.60 36.86
CA GLU A 47 -14.38 -12.48 35.44
C GLU A 47 -15.54 -11.51 35.17
N ILE A 48 -16.49 -11.41 36.09
CA ILE A 48 -17.62 -10.48 36.01
C ILE A 48 -17.21 -9.09 36.53
N ALA A 49 -16.44 -9.02 37.61
CA ALA A 49 -16.07 -7.79 38.31
C ALA A 49 -15.25 -6.84 37.41
N GLN A 50 -14.51 -7.35 36.43
CA GLN A 50 -13.80 -6.53 35.44
C GLN A 50 -14.73 -5.81 34.44
N TYR A 51 -15.98 -6.26 34.27
CA TYR A 51 -16.94 -5.69 33.32
C TYR A 51 -18.13 -4.98 33.99
N VAL A 52 -18.33 -5.19 35.29
CA VAL A 52 -19.36 -4.52 36.10
C VAL A 52 -18.73 -3.28 36.74
N ASP A 53 -18.37 -2.32 35.89
CA ASP A 53 -17.78 -1.05 36.33
C ASP A 53 -18.85 -0.17 36.98
N ASP A 54 -18.55 0.41 38.16
CA ASP A 54 -19.29 1.39 39.00
C ASP A 54 -20.84 1.34 39.04
N SER A 55 -21.44 0.28 38.54
CA SER A 55 -22.89 0.08 38.44
C SER A 55 -23.40 -0.29 39.82
N THR A 56 -23.57 0.73 40.63
CA THR A 56 -24.15 0.57 41.94
C THR A 56 -25.66 0.43 41.81
N ASP A 57 -26.26 -0.47 42.58
CA ASP A 57 -27.71 -0.53 42.76
C ASP A 57 -28.27 0.72 43.48
N PHE A 58 -27.43 1.73 43.75
CA PHE A 58 -27.68 2.84 44.62
C PHE A 58 -27.63 4.18 43.86
N CYS A 59 -28.52 5.08 44.25
CA CYS A 59 -28.52 6.44 43.79
C CYS A 59 -27.26 7.16 44.25
N ASN A 60 -26.48 7.68 43.30
CA ASN A 60 -25.25 8.42 43.57
C ASN A 60 -25.47 9.70 44.39
N LYS A 61 -26.70 10.26 44.38
CA LYS A 61 -27.05 11.48 45.12
C LYS A 61 -27.47 11.23 46.56
N HIS A 62 -28.21 10.13 46.79
CA HIS A 62 -28.88 9.89 48.08
C HIS A 62 -28.43 8.60 48.77
N CYS A 63 -27.51 7.84 48.17
CA CYS A 63 -27.00 6.55 48.65
C CYS A 63 -28.11 5.53 48.99
N ARG A 64 -29.22 5.58 48.26
CA ARG A 64 -30.40 4.70 48.43
C ARG A 64 -30.62 3.84 47.21
N LYS A 65 -31.11 2.62 47.39
CA LYS A 65 -31.37 1.70 46.28
C LYS A 65 -32.26 2.36 45.22
N TYR A 66 -31.93 2.20 43.96
CA TYR A 66 -32.83 2.56 42.86
C TYR A 66 -34.10 1.71 42.96
N LEU A 67 -35.26 2.34 42.79
CA LEU A 67 -36.57 1.67 42.89
C LEU A 67 -37.37 1.79 41.60
N ARG A 68 -37.23 2.92 40.90
CA ARG A 68 -37.98 3.19 39.68
C ARG A 68 -37.09 3.75 38.58
N PHE A 69 -37.56 3.68 37.35
CA PHE A 69 -36.95 4.32 36.19
C PHE A 69 -37.92 5.38 35.66
N CYS A 70 -37.43 6.60 35.45
CA CYS A 70 -38.20 7.67 34.83
C CYS A 70 -37.92 7.67 33.32
N SER A 71 -38.94 7.37 32.51
CA SER A 71 -38.78 7.32 31.05
C SER A 71 -38.62 8.69 30.40
N LEU A 72 -39.17 9.75 31.00
CA LEU A 72 -39.02 11.11 30.49
C LEU A 72 -37.58 11.62 30.56
N HIS A 73 -36.83 11.16 31.57
CA HIS A 73 -35.45 11.59 31.83
C HIS A 73 -34.43 10.48 31.57
N GLU A 74 -34.89 9.29 31.16
CA GLU A 74 -34.10 8.08 30.95
C GLU A 74 -33.14 7.75 32.10
N GLN A 75 -33.61 7.89 33.35
CA GLN A 75 -32.77 7.77 34.55
C GLN A 75 -33.39 6.88 35.62
N PHE A 76 -32.53 6.17 36.36
CA PHE A 76 -32.92 5.44 37.57
C PHE A 76 -33.11 6.39 38.76
N CYS A 77 -34.17 6.18 39.53
CA CYS A 77 -34.59 7.02 40.63
C CYS A 77 -34.73 6.21 41.93
N CYS A 78 -34.14 6.70 43.03
CA CYS A 78 -34.52 6.25 44.37
C CYS A 78 -35.78 6.97 44.85
N LYS A 79 -36.34 6.57 46.00
CA LYS A 79 -37.55 7.20 46.57
C LYS A 79 -37.43 8.73 46.74
N GLN A 80 -36.23 9.22 47.04
CA GLN A 80 -35.99 10.65 47.27
C GLN A 80 -35.91 11.44 45.96
N CYS A 81 -35.23 10.92 44.93
CA CYS A 81 -35.26 11.49 43.57
C CYS A 81 -36.69 11.66 43.05
N LEU A 82 -37.58 10.71 43.34
CA LEU A 82 -38.97 10.78 42.90
C LEU A 82 -39.74 11.96 43.49
N VAL A 83 -39.43 12.36 44.72
CA VAL A 83 -40.10 13.47 45.40
C VAL A 83 -39.46 14.81 45.03
N GLU A 84 -38.13 14.84 44.88
CA GLU A 84 -37.39 16.08 44.64
C GLU A 84 -37.40 16.52 43.17
N ASN A 85 -37.12 15.60 42.25
CA ASN A 85 -36.82 15.94 40.85
C ASN A 85 -37.79 15.33 39.84
N HIS A 86 -38.58 14.33 40.25
CA HIS A 86 -39.48 13.62 39.34
C HIS A 86 -40.94 13.57 39.85
N LYS A 87 -41.33 14.52 40.71
CA LYS A 87 -42.68 14.58 41.31
C LYS A 87 -43.78 14.69 40.26
N ASP A 88 -43.52 15.47 39.21
CA ASP A 88 -44.45 15.74 38.13
C ASP A 88 -44.23 14.80 36.93
N CYS A 89 -43.31 13.84 37.03
CA CYS A 89 -43.09 12.85 35.98
C CYS A 89 -44.22 11.82 35.99
N THR A 90 -44.97 11.75 34.90
CA THR A 90 -46.09 10.81 34.75
C THR A 90 -45.66 9.42 34.31
N GLN A 91 -44.44 9.27 33.80
CA GLN A 91 -43.91 8.02 33.24
C GLN A 91 -42.76 7.48 34.10
N VAL A 92 -43.13 6.90 35.25
CA VAL A 92 -42.16 6.33 36.19
C VAL A 92 -42.57 4.89 36.52
N ILE A 93 -41.68 3.94 36.25
CA ILE A 93 -41.98 2.51 36.25
C ILE A 93 -41.09 1.78 37.24
N HIS A 94 -41.61 0.74 37.90
CA HIS A 94 -40.85 -0.01 38.89
C HIS A 94 -39.71 -0.79 38.21
N ILE A 95 -38.52 -0.78 38.78
CA ILE A 95 -37.35 -1.44 38.17
C ILE A 95 -37.60 -2.94 38.01
N ASP A 96 -38.24 -3.59 38.98
CA ASP A 96 -38.57 -5.02 38.87
C ASP A 96 -39.45 -5.34 37.65
N GLU A 97 -40.29 -4.40 37.19
CA GLU A 97 -41.11 -4.58 35.98
C GLU A 97 -40.26 -4.53 34.70
N ILE A 98 -39.20 -3.71 34.71
CA ILE A 98 -38.23 -3.60 33.61
C ILE A 98 -37.29 -4.82 33.60
N LEU A 99 -36.82 -5.25 34.78
CA LEU A 99 -35.84 -6.33 34.91
C LEU A 99 -36.41 -7.71 34.60
N LYS A 100 -37.72 -7.94 34.82
CA LYS A 100 -38.37 -9.25 34.62
C LYS A 100 -38.08 -9.88 33.26
N ASN A 101 -37.98 -9.07 32.20
CA ASN A 101 -37.80 -9.54 30.83
C ASN A 101 -36.61 -8.91 30.10
N ILE A 102 -35.68 -8.24 30.79
CA ILE A 102 -34.62 -7.47 30.11
C ILE A 102 -33.74 -8.35 29.21
N LYS A 103 -33.40 -9.57 29.67
CA LYS A 103 -32.62 -10.56 28.89
C LYS A 103 -33.41 -11.14 27.71
N MET A 104 -34.74 -11.12 27.80
CA MET A 104 -35.66 -11.54 26.74
C MET A 104 -36.15 -10.37 25.89
N SER A 105 -35.69 -9.15 26.17
CA SER A 105 -36.13 -7.97 25.44
C SER A 105 -35.54 -7.95 24.04
N ALA A 106 -36.30 -7.41 23.08
CA ALA A 106 -35.84 -7.22 21.72
C ALA A 106 -34.53 -6.41 21.68
N ALA A 107 -34.41 -5.39 22.54
CA ALA A 107 -33.21 -4.57 22.64
C ALA A 107 -31.96 -5.37 23.04
N PHE A 108 -32.07 -6.25 24.04
CA PHE A 108 -30.96 -7.12 24.44
C PHE A 108 -30.55 -8.08 23.32
N GLN A 109 -31.54 -8.73 22.68
CA GLN A 109 -31.29 -9.64 21.56
C GLN A 109 -30.69 -8.93 20.34
N GLU A 110 -31.12 -7.70 20.05
CA GLU A 110 -30.60 -6.89 18.96
C GLU A 110 -29.16 -6.45 19.21
N ILE A 111 -28.84 -6.01 20.44
CA ILE A 111 -27.46 -5.67 20.82
C ILE A 111 -26.57 -6.91 20.73
N ASN A 112 -27.01 -8.05 21.28
CA ASN A 112 -26.24 -9.28 21.22
C ASN A 112 -26.00 -9.75 19.79
N GLY A 113 -27.04 -9.75 18.94
CA GLY A 113 -26.90 -10.05 17.52
C GLY A 113 -26.02 -9.05 16.78
N SER A 114 -26.03 -7.76 17.16
CA SER A 114 -25.11 -6.76 16.57
C SER A 114 -23.66 -7.04 16.92
N ILE A 115 -23.38 -7.45 18.16
CA ILE A 115 -22.05 -7.83 18.61
C ILE A 115 -21.57 -9.05 17.81
N GLU A 116 -22.43 -10.06 17.63
CA GLU A 116 -22.11 -11.25 16.84
C GLU A 116 -21.84 -10.90 15.36
N ASP A 117 -22.68 -10.09 14.74
CA ASP A 117 -22.51 -9.66 13.34
C ASP A 117 -21.20 -8.88 13.14
N VAL A 118 -20.92 -7.91 14.01
CA VAL A 118 -19.68 -7.12 13.96
C VAL A 118 -18.46 -8.02 14.20
N SER A 119 -18.55 -8.95 15.16
CA SER A 119 -17.46 -9.89 15.44
C SER A 119 -17.16 -10.78 14.23
N GLU A 120 -18.18 -11.27 13.54
CA GLU A 120 -17.99 -12.09 12.35
C GLU A 120 -17.44 -11.28 11.18
N ASN A 121 -17.86 -10.02 11.02
CA ASN A 121 -17.25 -9.12 10.04
C ASN A 121 -15.77 -8.89 10.30
N ILE A 122 -15.39 -8.62 11.55
CA ILE A 122 -13.99 -8.43 11.93
C ILE A 122 -13.19 -9.69 11.58
N LYS A 123 -13.69 -10.89 11.88
CA LYS A 123 -13.01 -12.14 11.50
C LYS A 123 -12.84 -12.28 9.99
N ARG A 124 -13.85 -11.93 9.20
CA ARG A 124 -13.76 -11.95 7.72
C ARG A 124 -12.69 -10.97 7.22
N ILE A 125 -12.65 -9.75 7.78
CA ILE A 125 -11.63 -8.75 7.47
C ILE A 125 -10.22 -9.27 7.82
N CYS A 126 -10.04 -9.85 9.01
CA CYS A 126 -8.74 -10.40 9.40
C CYS A 126 -8.27 -11.49 8.43
N LYS A 127 -9.13 -12.44 8.06
CA LYS A 127 -8.80 -13.50 7.10
C LYS A 127 -8.42 -12.96 5.72
N ASP A 128 -9.16 -11.96 5.21
CA ASP A 128 -8.84 -11.33 3.93
C ASP A 128 -7.47 -10.62 3.97
N ARG A 129 -7.17 -9.94 5.07
CA ARG A 129 -5.87 -9.28 5.27
C ARG A 129 -4.72 -10.27 5.39
N GLU A 130 -4.91 -11.40 6.06
CA GLU A 130 -3.93 -12.48 6.12
C GLU A 130 -3.65 -13.05 4.71
N ALA A 131 -4.68 -13.37 3.93
CA ALA A 131 -4.54 -13.87 2.56
C ALA A 131 -3.87 -12.84 1.63
N THR A 132 -4.20 -11.56 1.79
CA THR A 132 -3.57 -10.46 1.06
C THR A 132 -2.08 -10.38 1.40
N MET A 133 -1.71 -10.45 2.67
CA MET A 133 -0.31 -10.42 3.12
C MET A 133 0.49 -11.59 2.56
N GLU A 134 -0.06 -12.82 2.56
CA GLU A 134 0.60 -13.97 1.94
C GLU A 134 0.85 -13.77 0.44
N THR A 135 -0.14 -13.21 -0.26
CA THR A 135 -0.05 -12.91 -1.69
C THR A 135 1.00 -11.84 -1.95
N GLN A 136 1.06 -10.78 -1.14
CA GLN A 136 2.08 -9.73 -1.21
C GLN A 136 3.50 -10.28 -1.03
N ILE A 137 3.70 -11.19 -0.07
CA ILE A 137 5.00 -11.85 0.15
C ILE A 137 5.41 -12.67 -1.08
N LYS A 138 4.48 -13.44 -1.67
CA LYS A 138 4.73 -14.22 -2.89
C LYS A 138 5.06 -13.31 -4.08
N ASN A 139 4.28 -12.25 -4.28
CA ASN A 139 4.49 -11.28 -5.37
C ASN A 139 5.84 -10.57 -5.23
N THR A 140 6.20 -10.14 -4.02
CA THR A 140 7.49 -9.51 -3.74
C THR A 140 8.65 -10.44 -4.12
N LYS A 141 8.60 -11.71 -3.71
CA LYS A 141 9.61 -12.71 -4.08
C LYS A 141 9.68 -12.92 -5.59
N SER A 142 8.53 -12.98 -6.26
CA SER A 142 8.44 -13.12 -7.72
C SER A 142 9.09 -11.95 -8.44
N ILE A 143 8.75 -10.71 -8.06
CA ILE A 143 9.34 -9.48 -8.62
C ILE A 143 10.85 -9.45 -8.40
N MET A 144 11.33 -9.79 -7.19
CA MET A 144 12.76 -9.86 -6.91
C MET A 144 13.48 -10.87 -7.82
N ASN A 145 12.86 -12.01 -8.10
CA ASN A 145 13.42 -13.00 -9.02
C ASN A 145 13.42 -12.49 -10.47
N GLN A 146 12.34 -11.85 -10.93
CA GLN A 146 12.28 -11.26 -12.27
C GLN A 146 13.36 -10.20 -12.50
N VAL A 147 13.62 -9.33 -11.51
CA VAL A 147 14.70 -8.33 -11.58
C VAL A 147 16.07 -9.02 -11.71
N LYS A 148 16.31 -10.07 -10.89
CA LYS A 148 17.56 -10.84 -10.97
C LYS A 148 17.73 -11.54 -12.31
N GLU A 149 16.70 -12.23 -12.80
CA GLU A 149 16.71 -12.92 -14.09
C GLU A 149 16.95 -11.96 -15.24
N THR A 150 16.31 -10.79 -15.21
CA THR A 150 16.50 -9.74 -16.23
C THR A 150 17.94 -9.26 -16.25
N ARG A 151 18.53 -8.97 -15.08
CA ARG A 151 19.95 -8.60 -14.97
C ARG A 151 20.87 -9.70 -15.52
N THR A 152 20.62 -10.96 -15.17
CA THR A 152 21.41 -12.10 -15.66
C THR A 152 21.33 -12.22 -17.18
N LYS A 153 20.15 -12.05 -17.77
CA LYS A 153 19.96 -12.08 -19.23
C LYS A 153 20.71 -10.95 -19.93
N ILE A 154 20.67 -9.73 -19.39
CA ILE A 154 21.42 -8.59 -19.93
C ILE A 154 22.92 -8.90 -19.94
N ASN A 155 23.47 -9.36 -18.81
CA ASN A 155 24.89 -9.70 -18.71
C ASN A 155 25.28 -10.80 -19.70
N ALA A 156 24.51 -11.87 -19.79
CA ALA A 156 24.79 -12.98 -20.70
C ALA A 156 24.82 -12.51 -22.17
N HIS A 157 23.93 -11.60 -22.55
CA HIS A 157 23.91 -11.04 -23.90
C HIS A 157 25.12 -10.13 -24.18
N LEU A 158 25.53 -9.31 -23.20
CA LEU A 158 26.75 -8.49 -23.33
C LEU A 158 28.00 -9.37 -23.45
N ASP A 159 28.09 -10.45 -22.68
CA ASP A 159 29.17 -11.43 -22.78
C ASP A 159 29.20 -12.10 -24.16
N GLU A 160 28.04 -12.45 -24.72
CA GLU A 160 27.93 -13.01 -26.07
C GLU A 160 28.44 -12.04 -27.14
N ILE A 161 28.01 -10.78 -27.11
CA ILE A 161 28.46 -9.74 -28.05
C ILE A 161 29.97 -9.51 -27.93
N GLN A 162 30.49 -9.44 -26.70
CA GLN A 162 31.94 -9.31 -26.47
C GLN A 162 32.70 -10.48 -27.08
N ASN A 163 32.23 -11.72 -26.88
CA ASN A 163 32.88 -12.91 -27.40
C ASN A 163 32.86 -12.98 -28.93
N ILE A 164 31.82 -12.46 -29.58
CA ILE A 164 31.75 -12.32 -31.04
C ILE A 164 32.84 -11.34 -31.51
N LEU A 165 32.91 -10.15 -30.93
CA LEU A 165 33.90 -9.13 -31.30
C LEU A 165 35.35 -9.63 -31.09
N LEU A 166 35.60 -10.33 -29.99
CA LEU A 166 36.92 -10.90 -29.71
C LEU A 166 37.30 -12.00 -30.72
N ARG A 167 36.32 -12.79 -31.19
CA ARG A 167 36.54 -13.81 -32.22
C ARG A 167 36.87 -13.15 -33.56
N GLU A 168 36.14 -12.12 -33.95
CA GLU A 168 36.41 -11.35 -35.17
C GLU A 168 37.80 -10.71 -35.13
N LEU A 169 38.16 -10.07 -34.01
CA LEU A 169 39.49 -9.50 -33.82
C LEU A 169 40.58 -10.56 -33.98
N LYS A 170 40.39 -11.75 -33.39
CA LYS A 170 41.32 -12.87 -33.53
C LYS A 170 41.45 -13.33 -34.98
N GLU A 171 40.34 -13.50 -35.69
CA GLU A 171 40.35 -13.93 -37.10
C GLU A 171 41.07 -12.93 -38.00
N ILE A 172 40.82 -11.63 -37.81
CA ILE A 172 41.51 -10.57 -38.56
C ILE A 172 43.01 -10.58 -38.21
N THR A 173 43.35 -10.68 -36.93
CA THR A 173 44.75 -10.73 -36.46
C THR A 173 45.49 -11.93 -37.05
N ASP A 174 44.88 -13.11 -37.04
CA ASP A 174 45.45 -14.33 -37.61
C ASP A 174 45.64 -14.20 -39.13
N LYS A 175 44.69 -13.57 -39.83
CA LYS A 175 44.77 -13.33 -41.28
C LYS A 175 45.88 -12.34 -41.63
N VAL A 176 46.01 -11.25 -40.88
CA VAL A 176 47.11 -10.28 -41.03
C VAL A 176 48.44 -10.96 -40.71
N GLY A 177 48.53 -11.70 -39.61
CA GLY A 177 49.73 -12.44 -39.21
C GLY A 177 50.23 -13.41 -40.28
N ARG A 178 49.33 -14.20 -40.89
CA ARG A 178 49.68 -15.10 -42.01
C ARG A 178 50.22 -14.33 -43.22
N ARG A 179 49.55 -13.24 -43.62
CA ARG A 179 49.99 -12.40 -44.75
C ARG A 179 51.38 -11.79 -44.50
N THR A 180 51.60 -11.25 -43.30
CA THR A 180 52.90 -10.68 -42.91
C THR A 180 53.98 -11.75 -42.92
N GLN A 181 53.70 -12.96 -42.44
CA GLN A 181 54.65 -14.06 -42.45
C GLN A 181 55.00 -14.50 -43.88
N GLU A 182 54.01 -14.60 -44.77
CA GLU A 182 54.23 -14.92 -46.19
C GLU A 182 55.09 -13.85 -46.89
N LEU A 183 54.84 -12.57 -46.61
CA LEU A 183 55.61 -11.46 -47.14
C LEU A 183 57.06 -11.49 -46.64
N ASN A 184 57.27 -11.69 -45.34
CA ASN A 184 58.62 -11.83 -44.77
C ASN A 184 59.38 -12.99 -45.41
N ASN A 185 58.72 -14.13 -45.62
CA ASN A 185 59.33 -15.26 -46.31
C ASN A 185 59.74 -14.93 -47.76
N LYS A 186 58.96 -14.12 -48.49
CA LYS A 186 59.32 -13.64 -49.84
C LYS A 186 60.53 -12.72 -49.79
N LEU A 187 60.53 -11.75 -48.88
CA LEU A 187 61.63 -10.81 -48.71
C LEU A 187 62.93 -11.51 -48.28
N ASP A 188 62.86 -12.50 -47.39
CA ASP A 188 64.02 -13.29 -46.97
C ASP A 188 64.58 -14.13 -48.11
N LYS A 189 63.73 -14.73 -48.95
CA LYS A 189 64.18 -15.44 -50.17
C LYS A 189 64.91 -14.48 -51.11
N LEU A 190 64.39 -13.27 -51.29
CA LEU A 190 65.00 -12.25 -52.14
C LEU A 190 66.36 -11.81 -51.59
N LYS A 191 66.42 -11.48 -50.30
CA LYS A 191 67.65 -11.15 -49.57
C LYS A 191 68.69 -12.26 -49.70
N ASN A 192 68.31 -13.51 -49.48
CA ASN A 192 69.22 -14.65 -49.61
C ASN A 192 69.76 -14.83 -51.03
N LYS A 193 68.94 -14.56 -52.06
CA LYS A 193 69.37 -14.57 -53.46
C LYS A 193 70.42 -13.48 -53.72
N LEU A 194 70.16 -12.26 -53.26
CA LEU A 194 71.12 -11.14 -53.38
C LEU A 194 72.42 -11.41 -52.63
N THR A 195 72.38 -11.98 -51.42
CA THR A 195 73.59 -12.39 -50.66
C THR A 195 74.42 -13.42 -51.40
N LYS A 196 73.77 -14.39 -52.09
CA LYS A 196 74.47 -15.37 -52.93
C LYS A 196 75.11 -14.70 -54.15
N CYS A 197 74.41 -13.79 -54.82
CA CYS A 197 74.96 -12.99 -55.91
C CYS A 197 76.20 -12.21 -55.45
N GLN A 198 76.13 -11.54 -54.30
CA GLN A 198 77.27 -10.81 -53.72
C GLN A 198 78.46 -11.74 -53.43
N THR A 199 78.21 -12.90 -52.83
CA THR A 199 79.26 -13.89 -52.53
C THR A 199 79.90 -14.43 -53.82
N CYS A 200 79.10 -14.67 -54.86
CA CYS A 200 79.57 -15.12 -56.15
C CYS A 200 80.45 -14.06 -56.83
N LEU A 201 80.00 -12.80 -56.84
CA LEU A 201 80.77 -11.68 -57.39
C LEU A 201 82.13 -11.54 -56.70
N ASN A 202 82.15 -11.57 -55.37
CA ASN A 202 83.40 -11.44 -54.59
C ASN A 202 84.41 -12.57 -54.91
N LYS A 203 83.93 -13.81 -55.12
CA LYS A 203 84.79 -14.95 -55.48
C LYS A 203 85.34 -14.82 -56.89
N VAL A 204 84.49 -14.51 -57.87
CA VAL A 204 84.91 -14.36 -59.27
C VAL A 204 85.85 -13.15 -59.42
N ASN A 205 85.63 -12.08 -58.66
CA ASN A 205 86.54 -10.93 -58.65
C ASN A 205 87.93 -11.25 -58.09
N LYS A 206 88.03 -12.20 -57.15
CA LYS A 206 89.30 -12.60 -56.54
C LYS A 206 90.08 -13.60 -57.40
N ASP A 207 89.38 -14.62 -57.89
CA ASP A 207 90.01 -15.83 -58.45
C ASP A 207 89.67 -16.06 -59.94
N GLY A 208 88.78 -15.25 -60.53
CA GLY A 208 88.28 -15.42 -61.89
C GLY A 208 88.98 -14.55 -62.94
N THR A 209 88.78 -14.89 -64.22
CA THR A 209 89.28 -14.07 -65.33
C THR A 209 88.41 -12.83 -65.57
N GLU A 210 88.95 -11.80 -66.23
CA GLU A 210 88.19 -10.58 -66.57
C GLU A 210 86.87 -10.89 -67.30
N LEU A 211 86.89 -11.84 -68.23
CA LEU A 211 85.70 -12.28 -68.95
C LEU A 211 84.68 -12.95 -68.02
N GLN A 212 85.12 -13.83 -67.11
CA GLN A 212 84.23 -14.46 -66.13
C GLN A 212 83.60 -13.43 -65.20
N THR A 213 84.36 -12.43 -64.76
CA THR A 213 83.88 -11.31 -63.96
C THR A 213 82.81 -10.52 -64.71
N PHE A 214 83.08 -10.12 -65.96
CA PHE A 214 82.13 -9.36 -66.78
C PHE A 214 80.82 -10.13 -67.01
N LEU A 215 80.89 -11.41 -67.38
CA LEU A 215 79.70 -12.25 -67.58
C LEU A 215 78.90 -12.44 -66.28
N THR A 216 79.59 -12.61 -65.14
CA THR A 216 78.96 -12.74 -63.83
C THR A 216 78.27 -11.43 -63.42
N MET A 217 78.91 -10.28 -63.63
CA MET A 217 78.31 -8.97 -63.40
C MET A 217 77.03 -8.79 -64.20
N LYS A 218 77.03 -9.10 -65.50
CA LYS A 218 75.83 -8.97 -66.35
C LYS A 218 74.69 -9.90 -65.94
N ARG A 219 75.00 -11.09 -65.40
CA ARG A 219 73.97 -11.96 -64.80
C ARG A 219 73.41 -11.35 -63.51
N ILE A 220 74.27 -10.85 -62.62
CA ILE A 220 73.85 -10.26 -61.33
C ILE A 220 73.04 -8.98 -61.53
N GLU A 221 73.40 -8.15 -62.51
CA GLU A 221 72.65 -6.94 -62.88
C GLU A 221 71.18 -7.25 -63.19
N LYS A 222 70.90 -8.34 -63.92
CA LYS A 222 69.53 -8.82 -64.17
C LYS A 222 68.82 -9.22 -62.88
N GLU A 223 69.52 -9.86 -61.95
CA GLU A 223 68.95 -10.29 -60.67
C GLU A 223 68.65 -9.11 -59.73
N ILE A 224 69.50 -8.08 -59.73
CA ILE A 224 69.26 -6.83 -59.01
C ILE A 224 68.01 -6.15 -59.57
N ASN A 225 67.92 -5.98 -60.90
CA ASN A 225 66.77 -5.33 -61.53
C ASN A 225 65.47 -6.09 -61.26
N HIS A 226 65.51 -7.43 -61.24
CA HIS A 226 64.36 -8.24 -60.89
C HIS A 226 63.95 -8.07 -59.41
N ALA A 227 64.91 -8.01 -58.50
CA ALA A 227 64.65 -7.76 -57.08
C ALA A 227 64.05 -6.37 -56.85
N ASP A 228 64.60 -5.35 -57.49
CA ASP A 228 64.12 -3.97 -57.43
C ASP A 228 62.70 -3.85 -57.96
N SER A 229 62.42 -4.44 -59.13
CA SER A 229 61.07 -4.51 -59.70
C SER A 229 60.09 -5.21 -58.75
N THR A 230 60.51 -6.30 -58.10
CA THR A 230 59.67 -7.03 -57.14
C THR A 230 59.34 -6.18 -55.92
N ILE A 231 60.31 -5.46 -55.38
CA ILE A 231 60.10 -4.54 -54.24
C ILE A 231 59.15 -3.41 -54.64
N HIS A 232 59.33 -2.83 -55.83
CA HIS A 232 58.43 -1.81 -56.38
C HIS A 232 56.99 -2.33 -56.49
N CYS A 233 56.76 -3.54 -57.03
CA CYS A 233 55.42 -4.13 -57.04
C CYS A 233 54.84 -4.31 -55.63
N LEU A 234 55.64 -4.72 -54.64
CA LEU A 234 55.17 -4.87 -53.25
C LEU A 234 54.79 -3.53 -52.60
N ILE A 235 55.48 -2.45 -52.96
CA ILE A 235 55.15 -1.08 -52.52
C ILE A 235 53.85 -0.62 -53.19
N GLU A 236 53.74 -0.77 -54.51
CA GLU A 236 52.56 -0.35 -55.27
C GLU A 236 51.29 -1.11 -54.87
N ASP A 237 51.43 -2.41 -54.54
CA ASP A 237 50.33 -3.24 -54.05
C ASP A 237 49.93 -2.92 -52.58
N GLY A 238 50.63 -2.00 -51.90
CA GLY A 238 50.40 -1.68 -50.48
C GLY A 238 50.72 -2.83 -49.52
N GLN A 239 51.47 -3.84 -49.97
CA GLN A 239 51.78 -5.01 -49.12
C GLN A 239 52.73 -4.66 -47.96
N LEU A 240 53.45 -3.55 -48.08
CA LEU A 240 54.38 -3.03 -47.07
C LEU A 240 53.75 -1.98 -46.13
N ASP A 241 52.46 -1.70 -46.29
CA ASP A 241 51.75 -0.73 -45.45
C ASP A 241 51.68 -1.20 -44.00
N LYS A 242 51.79 -0.25 -43.07
CA LYS A 242 51.64 -0.52 -41.65
C LYS A 242 50.16 -0.80 -41.33
N VAL A 243 49.87 -1.99 -40.82
CA VAL A 243 48.52 -2.33 -40.33
C VAL A 243 48.36 -1.80 -38.90
N ASP A 244 47.29 -1.07 -38.67
CA ASP A 244 46.87 -0.58 -37.35
C ASP A 244 45.43 -1.03 -37.06
N PHE A 245 45.17 -1.47 -35.83
CA PHE A 245 43.86 -1.93 -35.41
C PHE A 245 43.17 -0.85 -34.60
N LYS A 246 42.07 -0.33 -35.12
CA LYS A 246 41.22 0.63 -34.40
C LYS A 246 39.95 -0.07 -33.95
N THR A 247 39.57 0.19 -32.71
CA THR A 247 38.29 -0.25 -32.16
C THR A 247 37.31 0.91 -32.19
N GLU A 248 36.09 0.63 -32.63
CA GLU A 248 34.98 1.58 -32.56
C GLU A 248 33.84 0.90 -31.80
N ILE A 249 33.59 1.38 -30.58
CA ILE A 249 32.47 0.91 -29.78
C ILE A 249 31.23 1.67 -30.24
N GLN A 250 30.15 0.95 -30.52
CA GLN A 250 28.89 1.57 -30.96
C GLN A 250 28.42 2.62 -29.95
N SER A 251 28.13 3.82 -30.47
CA SER A 251 27.75 4.98 -29.65
C SER A 251 26.46 4.75 -28.85
N GLU A 252 25.60 3.90 -29.39
CA GLU A 252 24.31 3.47 -28.86
C GLU A 252 24.49 2.70 -27.55
N LEU A 253 25.52 1.85 -27.47
CA LEU A 253 25.83 1.11 -26.24
C LEU A 253 26.23 2.08 -25.12
N ASN A 254 27.03 3.10 -25.43
CA ASN A 254 27.40 4.13 -24.48
C ASN A 254 26.19 4.96 -24.02
N LYS A 255 25.25 5.27 -24.93
CA LYS A 255 24.00 5.96 -24.56
C LYS A 255 23.17 5.12 -23.60
N ILE A 256 23.09 3.80 -23.79
CA ILE A 256 22.35 2.92 -22.89
C ILE A 256 23.02 2.87 -21.52
N ILE A 257 24.35 2.69 -21.47
CA ILE A 257 25.10 2.60 -20.21
C ILE A 257 25.00 3.89 -19.39
N LEU A 258 25.03 5.05 -20.05
CA LEU A 258 25.04 6.35 -19.38
C LEU A 258 23.66 6.86 -18.97
N ASN A 259 22.57 6.36 -19.56
CA ASN A 259 21.21 6.90 -19.34
C ASN A 259 20.26 5.96 -18.58
N VAL A 260 20.71 4.76 -18.19
CA VAL A 260 19.89 3.83 -17.40
C VAL A 260 20.13 4.06 -15.91
N ASP A 261 19.27 4.88 -15.31
CA ASP A 261 19.36 5.22 -13.87
C ASP A 261 18.59 4.23 -12.98
N SER A 262 17.70 3.42 -13.55
CA SER A 262 16.91 2.43 -12.81
C SER A 262 16.53 1.23 -13.68
N PHE A 263 16.31 0.08 -13.03
CA PHE A 263 15.78 -1.14 -13.67
C PHE A 263 14.26 -1.09 -13.91
N GLY A 264 13.59 -0.10 -13.33
CA GLY A 264 12.14 0.03 -13.37
C GLY A 264 11.62 0.89 -12.21
N CYS A 265 10.30 1.09 -12.19
CA CYS A 265 9.61 1.75 -11.10
C CYS A 265 8.69 0.76 -10.36
N MET A 266 8.63 0.88 -9.04
CA MET A 266 7.64 0.18 -8.23
C MET A 266 6.42 1.09 -8.10
N ILE A 267 5.26 0.61 -8.54
CA ILE A 267 3.99 1.30 -8.37
C ILE A 267 3.21 0.55 -7.30
N ASN A 268 2.78 1.26 -6.26
CA ASN A 268 1.86 0.72 -5.27
C ASN A 268 0.45 1.15 -5.66
N ASP A 269 -0.34 0.22 -6.18
CA ASP A 269 -1.76 0.45 -6.45
C ASP A 269 -2.57 0.00 -5.23
N ASP A 270 -3.13 0.98 -4.51
CA ASP A 270 -4.01 0.72 -3.38
C ASP A 270 -5.40 0.31 -3.90
N ILE A 271 -5.58 -0.99 -4.12
CA ILE A 271 -6.88 -1.56 -4.51
C ILE A 271 -7.79 -1.55 -3.28
N HIS A 272 -8.94 -0.89 -3.40
CA HIS A 272 -9.96 -0.91 -2.35
C HIS A 272 -10.48 -2.34 -2.14
N SER A 273 -10.59 -2.72 -0.88
CA SER A 273 -11.09 -4.04 -0.50
C SER A 273 -12.60 -4.08 -0.70
N ASP A 274 -13.08 -5.02 -1.52
CA ASP A 274 -14.51 -5.22 -1.81
C ASP A 274 -15.25 -5.96 -0.68
N ILE A 275 -14.70 -5.99 0.55
CA ILE A 275 -15.36 -6.68 1.66
C ILE A 275 -16.69 -5.97 1.95
N PRO A 276 -17.84 -6.65 1.79
CA PRO A 276 -19.12 -6.06 2.11
C PRO A 276 -19.24 -5.86 3.62
N LEU A 277 -19.17 -4.61 4.05
CA LEU A 277 -19.43 -4.22 5.43
C LEU A 277 -20.92 -4.35 5.71
N VAL A 278 -21.26 -4.96 6.85
CA VAL A 278 -22.66 -4.98 7.29
C VAL A 278 -23.01 -3.57 7.77
N ASN A 279 -23.66 -2.81 6.90
CA ASN A 279 -24.28 -1.54 7.26
C ASN A 279 -25.58 -1.82 8.01
N ARG A 280 -25.52 -1.94 9.34
CA ARG A 280 -26.75 -1.90 10.14
C ARG A 280 -27.26 -0.46 10.18
N LYS A 281 -28.52 -0.27 9.78
CA LYS A 281 -29.28 0.92 10.14
C LYS A 281 -29.39 0.91 11.66
N MET A 282 -28.94 1.94 12.35
CA MET A 282 -29.22 2.11 13.78
C MET A 282 -30.74 2.19 13.95
N MET A 283 -31.39 1.05 14.21
CA MET A 283 -32.66 1.11 14.91
C MET A 283 -32.29 1.42 16.35
N GLN A 284 -32.82 2.52 16.89
CA GLN A 284 -32.70 2.78 18.32
C GLN A 284 -33.42 1.65 19.03
N ALA A 285 -32.65 0.69 19.55
CA ALA A 285 -33.13 -0.41 20.36
C ALA A 285 -33.75 0.15 21.65
N GLN A 286 -34.97 0.68 21.56
CA GLN A 286 -35.71 1.15 22.72
C GLN A 286 -36.20 -0.09 23.46
N ILE A 287 -35.84 -0.22 24.74
CA ILE A 287 -36.59 -1.11 25.63
C ILE A 287 -38.04 -0.67 25.50
N VAL A 288 -38.91 -1.55 25.00
CA VAL A 288 -40.34 -1.24 24.84
C VAL A 288 -40.94 -1.17 26.23
N ILE A 289 -40.78 -0.01 26.84
CA ILE A 289 -41.52 0.40 28.01
C ILE A 289 -42.95 0.64 27.52
N PRO A 290 -44.00 0.08 28.14
CA PRO A 290 -45.38 0.39 27.79
C PRO A 290 -45.67 1.84 28.19
N LEU A 291 -45.26 2.77 27.33
CA LEU A 291 -45.54 4.18 27.44
C LEU A 291 -46.78 4.50 26.61
N ALA A 292 -47.57 5.43 27.16
CA ALA A 292 -48.74 6.04 26.57
C ALA A 292 -48.60 6.29 25.05
N PRO A 293 -49.70 6.26 24.29
CA PRO A 293 -49.70 6.22 22.83
C PRO A 293 -48.77 7.28 22.23
N LYS A 294 -47.72 6.80 21.54
CA LYS A 294 -46.86 7.65 20.70
C LYS A 294 -47.76 8.34 19.67
N ARG A 295 -47.78 9.67 19.67
CA ARG A 295 -48.27 10.42 18.50
C ARG A 295 -47.27 10.17 17.39
N SER A 296 -47.64 9.39 16.37
CA SER A 296 -46.94 9.41 15.11
C SER A 296 -47.00 10.84 14.57
N ILE A 297 -45.87 11.37 14.11
CA ILE A 297 -45.92 12.46 13.15
C ILE A 297 -46.20 11.78 11.80
N ASP A 298 -47.44 11.32 11.64
CA ASP A 298 -47.92 10.95 10.32
C ASP A 298 -48.08 12.25 9.54
N ASN A 299 -47.50 12.28 8.34
CA ASN A 299 -47.61 13.35 7.35
C ASN A 299 -46.68 14.56 7.56
N ILE A 300 -45.36 14.34 7.43
CA ILE A 300 -44.52 15.42 6.90
C ILE A 300 -44.84 15.53 5.40
N THR A 301 -45.74 16.45 5.06
CA THR A 301 -46.00 16.81 3.67
C THR A 301 -44.90 17.75 3.20
N LEU A 302 -43.93 17.23 2.46
CA LEU A 302 -42.93 18.05 1.77
C LEU A 302 -43.59 18.67 0.54
N ASN A 303 -44.02 19.93 0.66
CA ASN A 303 -44.49 20.69 -0.49
C ASN A 303 -43.28 21.26 -1.23
N LEU A 304 -43.04 20.74 -2.44
CA LEU A 304 -42.01 21.26 -3.33
C LEU A 304 -42.44 22.67 -3.80
N GLN A 305 -41.86 23.71 -3.22
CA GLN A 305 -42.29 25.10 -3.51
C GLN A 305 -41.68 25.68 -4.79
N LYS A 306 -40.51 25.19 -5.21
CA LYS A 306 -39.76 25.77 -6.34
C LYS A 306 -38.85 24.72 -6.97
N THR A 307 -38.81 24.68 -8.31
CA THR A 307 -37.86 23.87 -9.08
C THR A 307 -36.88 24.81 -9.75
N ILE A 308 -35.59 24.64 -9.47
CA ILE A 308 -34.52 25.40 -10.11
C ILE A 308 -33.91 24.51 -11.20
N LYS A 309 -33.88 24.99 -12.44
CA LYS A 309 -33.17 24.33 -13.54
C LYS A 309 -31.73 24.85 -13.55
N THR A 310 -30.78 23.95 -13.45
CA THR A 310 -29.34 24.27 -13.54
C THR A 310 -28.73 23.55 -14.73
N SER A 311 -27.71 24.14 -15.35
CA SER A 311 -26.96 23.58 -16.48
C SER A 311 -25.81 22.66 -16.03
N VAL A 312 -25.72 22.35 -14.74
CA VAL A 312 -24.67 21.49 -14.18
C VAL A 312 -25.01 20.02 -14.44
N GLU A 313 -24.06 19.29 -15.01
CA GLU A 313 -24.27 17.89 -15.46
C GLU A 313 -24.36 16.88 -14.31
N THR A 314 -23.70 17.13 -13.17
CA THR A 314 -23.69 16.21 -12.02
C THR A 314 -23.49 16.99 -10.72
N VAL A 315 -24.42 16.82 -9.78
CA VAL A 315 -24.39 17.44 -8.45
C VAL A 315 -24.23 16.33 -7.41
N GLU A 316 -23.11 16.33 -6.69
CA GLU A 316 -22.81 15.33 -5.65
C GLU A 316 -23.22 15.79 -4.25
N GLY A 317 -23.43 17.09 -4.07
CA GLY A 317 -23.79 17.68 -2.79
C GLY A 317 -24.55 18.99 -2.96
N CYS A 318 -25.46 19.27 -2.03
CA CYS A 318 -26.24 20.51 -2.01
C CYS A 318 -26.41 20.95 -0.56
N ILE A 319 -26.30 22.26 -0.31
CA ILE A 319 -26.63 22.85 0.99
C ILE A 319 -27.39 24.17 0.81
N LEU A 320 -28.35 24.42 1.68
CA LEU A 320 -29.08 25.68 1.77
C LEU A 320 -28.47 26.52 2.90
N LEU A 321 -27.95 27.70 2.56
CA LEU A 321 -27.43 28.65 3.52
C LEU A 321 -28.56 29.49 4.14
N PRO A 322 -28.36 30.08 5.34
CA PRO A 322 -29.38 30.88 6.02
C PRO A 322 -29.88 32.10 5.24
N ASN A 323 -29.07 32.62 4.29
CA ASN A 323 -29.43 33.71 3.39
C ASN A 323 -30.18 33.24 2.13
N CYS A 324 -30.79 32.05 2.17
CA CYS A 324 -31.52 31.43 1.07
C CYS A 324 -30.68 31.14 -0.19
N LYS A 325 -29.35 31.18 -0.09
CA LYS A 325 -28.46 30.73 -1.18
C LYS A 325 -28.31 29.23 -1.16
N VAL A 326 -28.29 28.64 -2.36
CA VAL A 326 -28.04 27.22 -2.54
C VAL A 326 -26.61 27.05 -3.04
N VAL A 327 -25.82 26.21 -2.38
CA VAL A 327 -24.50 25.84 -2.87
C VAL A 327 -24.60 24.43 -3.44
N LEU A 328 -24.09 24.23 -4.65
CA LEU A 328 -24.01 22.94 -5.32
C LEU A 328 -22.55 22.52 -5.47
N SER A 329 -22.27 21.25 -5.17
CA SER A 329 -20.98 20.62 -5.40
C SER A 329 -20.99 19.91 -6.76
N CYS A 330 -20.20 20.43 -7.70
CA CYS A 330 -20.16 19.96 -9.09
C CYS A 330 -18.86 19.19 -9.34
N PHE A 331 -18.87 17.89 -9.04
CA PHE A 331 -17.66 17.07 -8.97
C PHE A 331 -16.91 16.98 -10.30
N GLN A 332 -17.60 16.73 -11.41
CA GLN A 332 -16.97 16.58 -12.72
C GLN A 332 -16.29 17.87 -13.18
N GLN A 333 -16.90 19.02 -12.91
CA GLN A 333 -16.38 20.34 -13.23
C GLN A 333 -15.31 20.82 -12.24
N GLY A 334 -15.22 20.22 -11.04
CA GLY A 334 -14.30 20.65 -10.00
C GLY A 334 -14.62 22.05 -9.45
N ILE A 335 -15.91 22.39 -9.35
CA ILE A 335 -16.37 23.70 -8.88
C ILE A 335 -17.48 23.59 -7.84
N LEU A 336 -17.61 24.61 -6.99
CA LEU A 336 -18.83 24.89 -6.25
C LEU A 336 -19.61 25.98 -6.98
N THR A 337 -20.90 25.74 -7.20
CA THR A 337 -21.81 26.72 -7.82
C THR A 337 -22.70 27.32 -6.74
N PHE A 338 -22.64 28.63 -6.58
CA PHE A 338 -23.51 29.38 -5.67
C PHE A 338 -24.70 29.91 -6.46
N LEU A 339 -25.90 29.55 -6.02
CA LEU A 339 -27.16 29.99 -6.62
C LEU A 339 -27.87 30.95 -5.67
N SER A 340 -28.43 32.02 -6.23
CA SER A 340 -29.37 32.89 -5.53
C SER A 340 -30.67 32.15 -5.19
N GLU A 341 -31.52 32.79 -4.40
CA GLU A 341 -32.90 32.31 -4.11
C GLU A 341 -33.75 32.13 -5.38
N ASN A 342 -33.37 32.79 -6.49
CA ASN A 342 -34.03 32.69 -7.79
C ASN A 342 -33.47 31.56 -8.66
N GLY A 343 -32.41 30.89 -8.22
CA GLY A 343 -31.76 29.83 -8.96
C GLY A 343 -30.78 30.32 -10.04
N GLU A 344 -30.51 31.63 -10.06
CA GLU A 344 -29.47 32.22 -10.91
C GLU A 344 -28.10 31.98 -10.28
N THR A 345 -27.09 31.68 -11.10
CA THR A 345 -25.71 31.53 -10.63
C THR A 345 -25.13 32.86 -10.19
N ASP A 346 -24.82 32.98 -8.90
CA ASP A 346 -24.11 34.13 -8.34
C ASP A 346 -22.63 34.09 -8.75
N PHE A 347 -21.95 32.99 -8.42
CA PHE A 347 -20.54 32.76 -8.80
C PHE A 347 -20.17 31.29 -8.70
N ASN A 348 -19.04 30.94 -9.34
CA ASN A 348 -18.43 29.61 -9.29
C ASN A 348 -17.07 29.70 -8.60
N LEU A 349 -16.81 28.77 -7.68
CA LEU A 349 -15.52 28.64 -7.01
C LEU A 349 -14.83 27.35 -7.47
N SER A 350 -13.70 27.49 -8.18
CA SER A 350 -12.91 26.33 -8.59
C SER A 350 -12.13 25.75 -7.41
N MET A 351 -12.18 24.42 -7.26
CA MET A 351 -11.52 23.70 -6.17
C MET A 351 -10.63 22.59 -6.70
N LYS A 352 -9.44 22.47 -6.10
CA LYS A 352 -8.57 21.30 -6.23
C LYS A 352 -8.15 20.85 -4.82
N PRO A 353 -8.48 19.61 -4.41
CA PRO A 353 -9.12 18.54 -5.17
C PRO A 353 -10.63 18.77 -5.43
N ARG A 354 -11.24 17.90 -6.25
CA ARG A 354 -12.64 18.02 -6.69
C ARG A 354 -13.60 17.91 -5.49
N PRO A 355 -14.60 18.80 -5.37
CA PRO A 355 -15.52 18.81 -4.23
C PRO A 355 -16.55 17.67 -4.35
N TYR A 356 -16.91 17.08 -3.20
CA TYR A 356 -17.85 15.96 -3.12
C TYR A 356 -19.04 16.29 -2.19
N GLY A 357 -18.90 16.05 -0.89
CA GLY A 357 -19.92 16.30 0.11
C GLY A 357 -19.71 17.65 0.82
N MET A 358 -20.79 18.22 1.37
CA MET A 358 -20.74 19.50 2.09
C MET A 358 -21.57 19.44 3.37
N THR A 359 -21.15 20.20 4.39
CA THR A 359 -21.96 20.46 5.59
C THR A 359 -21.75 21.89 6.08
N SER A 360 -22.76 22.48 6.71
CA SER A 360 -22.63 23.79 7.35
C SER A 360 -21.83 23.61 8.64
N ILE A 361 -20.85 24.47 8.87
CA ILE A 361 -20.20 24.61 10.17
C ILE A 361 -20.95 25.66 10.99
N ASP A 362 -21.23 26.80 10.36
CA ASP A 362 -22.01 27.90 10.91
C ASP A 362 -22.80 28.58 9.78
N ASN A 363 -23.31 29.79 10.05
CA ASN A 363 -24.16 30.53 9.11
C ASN A 363 -23.44 30.96 7.82
N ASN A 364 -22.12 31.12 7.85
CA ASN A 364 -21.32 31.66 6.76
C ASN A 364 -20.13 30.76 6.40
N THR A 365 -20.09 29.52 6.92
CA THR A 365 -18.96 28.63 6.72
C THR A 365 -19.44 27.23 6.36
N ILE A 366 -18.91 26.71 5.26
CA ILE A 366 -19.16 25.35 4.79
C ILE A 366 -17.87 24.52 4.85
N ALA A 367 -17.99 23.30 5.36
CA ALA A 367 -16.96 22.27 5.21
C ALA A 367 -17.26 21.47 3.94
N VAL A 368 -16.27 21.33 3.07
CA VAL A 368 -16.40 20.63 1.79
C VAL A 368 -15.39 19.48 1.76
N SER A 369 -15.88 18.25 1.66
CA SER A 369 -15.01 17.10 1.43
C SER A 369 -14.53 17.10 -0.02
N ALA A 370 -13.27 16.70 -0.22
CA ALA A 370 -12.66 16.66 -1.54
C ALA A 370 -11.96 15.31 -1.75
N ASP A 371 -11.91 14.85 -2.99
CA ASP A 371 -11.35 13.55 -3.35
C ASP A 371 -9.90 13.39 -2.84
N GLY A 372 -9.65 12.33 -2.08
CA GLY A 372 -8.33 11.99 -1.53
C GLY A 372 -7.74 13.00 -0.52
N CYS A 373 -8.49 13.97 0.02
CA CYS A 373 -7.95 14.97 0.94
C CYS A 373 -8.83 15.28 2.16
N SER A 374 -8.20 15.89 3.17
CA SER A 374 -8.89 16.51 4.30
C SER A 374 -9.90 17.58 3.83
N PRO A 375 -11.03 17.75 4.55
CA PRO A 375 -12.05 18.71 4.16
C PRO A 375 -11.51 20.14 4.13
N ASN A 376 -11.86 20.88 3.07
CA ASN A 376 -11.57 22.30 2.94
C ASN A 376 -12.68 23.10 3.65
N VAL A 377 -12.29 24.08 4.45
CA VAL A 377 -13.22 25.00 5.11
C VAL A 377 -13.31 26.28 4.28
N ILE A 378 -14.52 26.62 3.84
CA ILE A 378 -14.78 27.77 2.97
C ILE A 378 -15.71 28.71 3.73
N SER A 379 -15.26 29.95 3.90
CA SER A 379 -16.12 31.04 4.37
C SER A 379 -16.80 31.68 3.15
N VAL A 380 -18.13 31.78 3.20
CA VAL A 380 -19.04 32.20 2.12
C VAL A 380 -19.56 33.60 2.36
#